data_AF-A0A8H7N747-F1
#
_entry.id   AF-A0A8H7N747-F1
#
_cell.length_a   1.000
_cell.length_b   1.000
_cell.length_c   1.000
_cell.angle_alpha   90.00
_cell.angle_beta   90.00
_cell.angle_gamma   90.00
#
_symmetry.space_group_name_H-M   'P 1'
#
loop_
_entity.id
_entity.type
_entity.pdbx_description
1 polymer ?
#
loop_
_entity_poly.entity_id
_entity_poly.type
_entity_poly.pdbx_seq_one_letter_code
_entity_poly.pdbx_strand_id
1 'polypeptide(L)'
;MERPLLRPLDDRPPRAPAATRRRPGPPRILPPREEAKTAWFVGFWQVLSERWPHTEALRMDKFLLLVRRAFAVMLECAQKSPAVVDDVLREWPFEGTGDLRKVPLGLRLHVLDLWVDELESTKCLENDEAKDLVKKIGDLVLELQTCPVKAVRERAKESYQDGRLPWGTKDEDMSDAEEADDDDDDEWGGIEE
;
A
#
# COMPACT_ATOMS: atom_id res chain seq x y z
N MET A 1 57.14 69.27 10.24
CA MET A 1 57.06 68.70 11.61
C MET A 1 55.89 69.40 12.29
N GLU A 2 54.92 68.80 12.94
CA GLU A 2 54.48 67.43 13.19
C GLU A 2 53.01 67.56 13.68
N ARG A 3 52.18 66.57 13.32
CA ARG A 3 50.93 66.08 13.96
C ARG A 3 49.83 67.06 14.46
N PRO A 4 48.56 66.69 14.18
CA PRO A 4 47.57 66.57 15.25
C PRO A 4 47.01 65.14 15.26
N LEU A 5 47.22 64.34 16.32
CA LEU A 5 46.39 64.26 17.53
C LEU A 5 44.88 64.03 17.25
N LEU A 6 44.58 62.73 17.13
CA LEU A 6 43.38 61.96 17.47
C LEU A 6 42.05 62.69 17.71
N ARG A 7 41.03 62.19 17.00
CA ARG A 7 39.60 62.15 17.40
C ARG A 7 39.02 60.76 17.06
N PRO A 8 37.90 60.34 17.70
CA PRO A 8 37.82 59.09 18.44
C PRO A 8 37.10 57.95 17.72
N LEU A 9 37.20 56.77 18.35
CA LEU A 9 36.51 55.49 18.14
C LEU A 9 35.33 55.53 17.14
N ASP A 10 35.52 54.86 16.01
CA ASP A 10 34.45 54.46 15.10
C ASP A 10 33.64 53.34 15.79
N ASP A 11 32.51 53.69 16.42
CA ASP A 11 31.45 52.80 16.90
C ASP A 11 30.73 52.13 15.71
N ARG A 12 31.48 51.38 14.90
CA ARG A 12 30.90 50.58 13.84
C ARG A 12 30.41 49.28 14.46
N PRO A 13 29.09 48.99 14.47
CA PRO A 13 28.62 47.70 14.96
C PRO A 13 29.26 46.57 14.13
N PRO A 14 29.56 45.41 14.74
CA PRO A 14 30.17 44.30 14.02
C PRO A 14 29.28 43.95 12.82
N ARG A 15 29.88 43.86 11.63
CA ARG A 15 29.19 43.38 10.43
C ARG A 15 28.53 42.05 10.78
N ALA A 16 27.19 42.05 10.84
CA ALA A 16 26.43 40.81 10.92
C ALA A 16 26.89 39.90 9.76
N PRO A 17 27.16 38.60 10.00
CA PRO A 17 27.53 37.70 8.93
C PRO A 17 26.43 37.74 7.87
N ALA A 18 26.85 37.96 6.63
CA ALA A 18 25.98 38.03 5.47
C ALA A 18 25.00 36.87 5.53
N ALA A 19 23.72 37.22 5.58
CA ALA A 19 22.61 36.30 5.50
C ALA A 19 22.93 35.22 4.46
N THR A 20 23.05 33.97 4.91
CA THR A 20 22.78 32.80 4.07
C THR A 20 21.30 32.82 3.72
N ARG A 21 20.91 33.80 2.90
CA ARG A 21 19.70 33.72 2.10
C ARG A 21 19.91 32.52 1.20
N ARG A 22 19.46 31.34 1.67
CA ARG A 22 19.14 30.23 0.78
C ARG A 22 18.36 30.87 -0.36
N ARG A 23 18.91 30.82 -1.59
CA ARG A 23 18.10 31.12 -2.77
C ARG A 23 16.85 30.25 -2.64
N PRO A 24 15.63 30.79 -2.75
CA PRO A 24 14.51 29.91 -2.99
C PRO A 24 14.87 29.13 -4.25
N GLY A 25 14.97 27.81 -4.14
CA GLY A 25 15.03 26.96 -5.33
C GLY A 25 13.82 27.31 -6.21
N PRO A 26 13.85 26.95 -7.51
CA PRO A 26 12.66 27.10 -8.35
C PRO A 26 11.46 26.53 -7.57
N PRO A 27 10.27 27.15 -7.66
CA PRO A 27 9.10 26.64 -6.94
C PRO A 27 9.01 25.16 -7.26
N ARG A 28 9.05 24.31 -6.23
CA ARG A 28 8.68 22.90 -6.38
C ARG A 28 7.24 22.94 -6.84
N ILE A 29 7.03 22.89 -8.16
CA ILE A 29 5.72 22.68 -8.74
C ILE A 29 5.35 21.30 -8.18
N LEU A 30 4.52 21.30 -7.15
CA LEU A 30 4.00 20.05 -6.62
C LEU A 30 3.23 19.41 -7.77
N PRO A 31 3.39 18.10 -8.00
CA PRO A 31 2.61 17.42 -9.00
C PRO A 31 1.11 17.65 -8.73
N PRO A 32 0.26 17.59 -9.77
CA PRO A 32 -1.19 17.55 -9.60
C PRO A 32 -1.60 16.66 -8.42
N ARG A 33 -2.65 17.06 -7.69
CA ARG A 33 -3.04 16.42 -6.43
C ARG A 33 -3.20 14.90 -6.55
N GLU A 34 -3.72 14.43 -7.69
CA GLU A 34 -3.92 13.00 -7.94
C GLU A 34 -2.59 12.26 -8.18
N GLU A 35 -1.68 12.82 -8.98
CA GLU A 35 -0.32 12.27 -9.14
C GLU A 35 0.45 12.23 -7.82
N ALA A 36 0.28 13.25 -6.97
CA ALA A 36 0.87 13.26 -5.64
C ALA A 36 0.35 12.13 -4.75
N LYS A 37 -0.96 11.81 -4.82
CA LYS A 37 -1.55 10.68 -4.08
C LYS A 37 -1.04 9.35 -4.61
N THR A 38 -1.03 9.16 -5.92
CA THR A 38 -0.49 7.94 -6.55
C THR A 38 0.96 7.72 -6.12
N ALA A 39 1.81 8.75 -6.23
CA ALA A 39 3.20 8.68 -5.80
C ALA A 39 3.34 8.37 -4.30
N TRP A 40 2.45 8.91 -3.45
CA TRP A 40 2.44 8.59 -2.03
C TRP A 40 2.10 7.12 -1.77
N PHE A 41 1.08 6.57 -2.44
CA PHE A 41 0.71 5.16 -2.28
C PHE A 41 1.77 4.22 -2.84
N VAL A 42 2.38 4.53 -3.99
CA VAL A 42 3.54 3.79 -4.50
C VAL A 42 4.67 3.78 -3.47
N GLY A 43 5.01 4.96 -2.92
CA GLY A 43 6.02 5.06 -1.87
C GLY A 43 5.67 4.29 -0.60
N PHE A 44 4.40 4.29 -0.19
CA PHE A 44 3.90 3.51 0.94
C PHE A 44 4.15 2.01 0.73
N TRP A 45 3.71 1.46 -0.40
CA TRP A 45 3.89 0.05 -0.70
C TRP A 45 5.35 -0.34 -0.90
N GLN A 46 6.16 0.53 -1.52
CA GLN A 46 7.59 0.30 -1.67
C GLN A 46 8.30 0.19 -0.32
N VAL A 47 8.11 1.18 0.55
CA VAL A 47 8.74 1.19 1.88
C VAL A 47 8.23 0.02 2.71
N LEU A 48 6.93 -0.23 2.71
CA LEU A 48 6.36 -1.32 3.50
C LEU A 48 6.86 -2.69 3.01
N SER A 49 6.92 -2.91 1.70
CA SER A 49 7.41 -4.17 1.12
C SER A 49 8.87 -4.42 1.47
N GLU A 50 9.72 -3.38 1.42
CA GLU A 50 11.13 -3.49 1.82
C GLU A 50 11.29 -3.81 3.31
N ARG A 51 10.42 -3.26 4.17
CA ARG A 51 10.54 -3.37 5.63
C ARG A 51 9.81 -4.57 6.23
N TRP A 52 8.85 -5.14 5.53
CA TRP A 52 8.05 -6.27 6.01
C TRP A 52 8.89 -7.43 6.54
N PRO A 53 9.95 -7.93 5.84
CA PRO A 53 10.74 -9.07 6.33
C PRO A 53 11.53 -8.77 7.60
N HIS A 54 11.74 -7.49 7.92
CA HIS A 54 12.45 -7.02 9.11
C HIS A 54 11.50 -6.66 10.26
N THR A 55 10.20 -6.88 10.10
CA THR A 55 9.21 -6.58 11.11
C THR A 55 9.17 -7.71 12.14
N GLU A 56 9.64 -7.42 13.35
CA GLU A 56 9.53 -8.30 14.51
C GLU A 56 8.05 -8.66 14.79
N ALA A 57 7.80 -9.93 15.14
CA ALA A 57 6.45 -10.47 15.36
C ALA A 57 5.62 -9.64 16.36
N LEU A 58 6.22 -9.19 17.47
CA LEU A 58 5.57 -8.36 18.49
C LEU A 58 5.07 -7.00 17.98
N ARG A 59 5.53 -6.57 16.81
CA ARG A 59 5.11 -5.32 16.16
C ARG A 59 4.15 -5.56 15.00
N MET A 60 3.96 -6.81 14.57
CA MET A 60 3.23 -7.15 13.35
C MET A 60 1.81 -6.59 13.37
N ASP A 61 1.07 -6.73 14.48
CA ASP A 61 -0.30 -6.22 14.62
C ASP A 61 -0.45 -4.74 14.24
N LYS A 62 0.54 -3.92 14.61
CA LYS A 62 0.53 -2.48 14.29
C LYS A 62 0.72 -2.23 12.80
N PHE A 63 1.54 -3.05 12.14
CA PHE A 63 1.73 -2.97 10.68
C PHE A 63 0.50 -3.50 9.94
N LEU A 64 -0.10 -4.60 10.38
CA LEU A 64 -1.35 -5.11 9.84
C LEU A 64 -2.47 -4.05 9.92
N LEU A 65 -2.59 -3.37 11.06
CA LEU A 65 -3.53 -2.26 11.23
C LEU A 65 -3.19 -1.04 10.36
N LEU A 66 -1.90 -0.73 10.17
CA LEU A 66 -1.46 0.33 9.26
C LEU A 66 -1.87 0.02 7.82
N VAL A 67 -1.67 -1.22 7.36
CA VAL A 67 -2.07 -1.65 6.02
C VAL A 67 -3.57 -1.50 5.85
N ARG A 68 -4.35 -1.98 6.83
CA ARG A 68 -5.81 -1.87 6.83
C ARG A 68 -6.27 -0.43 6.64
N ARG A 69 -5.73 0.49 7.44
CA ARG A 69 -6.05 1.92 7.35
C ARG A 69 -5.59 2.56 6.04
N ALA A 70 -4.39 2.25 5.57
CA ALA A 70 -3.89 2.78 4.31
C ALA A 70 -4.76 2.29 3.13
N PHE A 71 -5.19 1.04 3.15
CA PHE A 71 -6.08 0.46 2.15
C PHE A 71 -7.45 1.12 2.16
N ALA A 72 -8.05 1.37 3.33
CA ALA A 72 -9.29 2.14 3.43
C ALA A 72 -9.17 3.53 2.78
N VAL A 73 -8.08 4.27 3.06
CA VAL A 73 -7.85 5.58 2.45
C VAL A 73 -7.64 5.48 0.93
N MET A 74 -7.01 4.41 0.43
CA MET A 74 -6.92 4.16 -1.01
C MET A 74 -8.31 4.01 -1.62
N LEU A 75 -9.20 3.20 -1.02
CA LEU A 75 -10.57 3.01 -1.50
C LEU A 75 -11.36 4.32 -1.49
N GLU A 76 -11.26 5.13 -0.43
CA GLU A 76 -11.91 6.45 -0.37
C GLU A 76 -11.39 7.41 -1.46
N CYS A 77 -10.10 7.33 -1.81
CA CYS A 77 -9.54 8.08 -2.93
C CYS A 77 -10.07 7.55 -4.27
N ALA A 78 -10.15 6.23 -4.41
CA ALA A 78 -10.61 5.55 -5.60
C ALA A 78 -12.08 5.83 -5.92
N GLN A 79 -12.95 5.90 -4.90
CA GLN A 79 -14.36 6.28 -5.06
C GLN A 79 -14.51 7.66 -5.74
N LYS A 80 -13.56 8.58 -5.51
CA LYS A 80 -13.58 9.93 -6.10
C LYS A 80 -12.81 10.01 -7.42
N SER A 81 -11.76 9.21 -7.54
CA SER A 81 -10.85 9.20 -8.69
C SER A 81 -10.16 7.82 -8.78
N PRO A 82 -10.77 6.85 -9.50
CA PRO A 82 -10.26 5.48 -9.58
C PRO A 82 -8.81 5.40 -10.09
N ALA A 83 -8.47 6.25 -11.06
CA ALA A 83 -7.14 6.31 -11.69
C ALA A 83 -5.98 6.56 -10.69
N VAL A 84 -6.26 7.03 -9.48
CA VAL A 84 -5.23 7.27 -8.45
C VAL A 84 -4.60 5.96 -7.98
N VAL A 85 -5.40 4.89 -7.87
CA VAL A 85 -5.01 3.65 -7.21
C VAL A 85 -4.98 2.44 -8.15
N ASP A 86 -5.54 2.55 -9.36
CA ASP A 86 -5.67 1.45 -10.31
C ASP A 86 -4.35 0.73 -10.56
N ASP A 87 -3.32 1.47 -11.00
CA ASP A 87 -2.00 0.92 -11.26
C ASP A 87 -1.32 0.48 -9.96
N VAL A 88 -1.57 1.19 -8.86
CA VAL A 88 -0.99 0.87 -7.55
C VAL A 88 -1.49 -0.49 -7.04
N LEU A 89 -2.79 -0.76 -7.12
CA LEU A 89 -3.37 -2.02 -6.67
C LEU A 89 -2.86 -3.20 -7.50
N ARG A 90 -2.81 -3.02 -8.82
CA ARG A 90 -2.32 -4.03 -9.77
C ARG A 90 -0.83 -4.32 -9.60
N GLU A 91 0.00 -3.29 -9.41
CA GLU A 91 1.46 -3.41 -9.33
C GLU A 91 1.96 -3.86 -7.95
N TRP A 92 1.18 -3.64 -6.90
CA TRP A 92 1.59 -3.91 -5.52
C TRP A 92 0.80 -5.07 -4.90
N PRO A 93 -0.28 -4.87 -4.13
CA PRO A 93 -0.89 -5.97 -3.38
C PRO A 93 -1.48 -7.07 -4.27
N PHE A 94 -1.86 -6.75 -5.51
CA PHE A 94 -2.49 -7.68 -6.45
C PHE A 94 -1.62 -8.04 -7.67
N GLU A 95 -0.30 -7.90 -7.57
CA GLU A 95 0.62 -8.31 -8.64
C GLU A 95 0.62 -9.83 -8.80
N GLY A 96 0.14 -10.36 -9.94
CA GLY A 96 -0.05 -11.79 -10.17
C GLY A 96 0.94 -12.47 -11.12
N THR A 97 1.74 -11.72 -11.90
CA THR A 97 2.46 -12.28 -13.07
C THR A 97 3.92 -11.86 -13.21
N GLY A 98 4.30 -10.72 -12.68
CA GLY A 98 5.65 -10.16 -12.74
C GLY A 98 6.57 -10.65 -11.62
N ASP A 99 7.32 -9.72 -11.01
CA ASP A 99 8.19 -10.05 -9.89
C ASP A 99 7.39 -10.22 -8.59
N LEU A 100 6.97 -11.45 -8.33
CA LEU A 100 6.21 -11.79 -7.13
C LEU A 100 6.97 -11.57 -5.82
N ARG A 101 8.31 -11.41 -5.87
CA ARG A 101 9.14 -11.11 -4.68
C ARG A 101 9.09 -9.64 -4.27
N LYS A 102 8.62 -8.76 -5.16
CA LYS A 102 8.50 -7.32 -4.91
C LYS A 102 7.63 -7.01 -3.70
N VAL A 103 6.56 -7.77 -3.51
CA VAL A 103 5.64 -7.64 -2.37
C VAL A 103 5.69 -8.93 -1.56
N PRO A 104 6.14 -8.89 -0.30
CA PRO A 104 6.24 -10.08 0.55
C PRO A 104 4.91 -10.84 0.68
N LEU A 105 5.00 -12.17 0.72
CA LEU A 105 3.83 -13.05 0.69
C LEU A 105 2.81 -12.70 1.79
N GLY A 106 3.26 -12.55 3.05
CA GLY A 106 2.37 -12.22 4.16
C GLY A 106 1.63 -10.89 3.98
N LEU A 107 2.22 -9.91 3.29
CA LEU A 107 1.56 -8.64 2.99
C LEU A 107 0.46 -8.82 1.94
N ARG A 108 0.70 -9.62 0.90
CA ARG A 108 -0.31 -9.96 -0.12
C ARG A 108 -1.51 -10.68 0.49
N LEU A 109 -1.24 -11.71 1.29
CA LEU A 109 -2.28 -12.48 1.97
C LEU A 109 -3.11 -11.60 2.90
N HIS A 110 -2.47 -10.73 3.67
CA HIS A 110 -3.18 -9.79 4.54
C HIS A 110 -4.11 -8.85 3.77
N VAL A 111 -3.70 -8.36 2.58
CA VAL A 111 -4.59 -7.53 1.76
C VAL A 111 -5.76 -8.34 1.20
N LEU A 112 -5.54 -9.59 0.80
CA LEU A 112 -6.61 -10.49 0.40
C LEU A 112 -7.57 -10.83 1.56
N ASP A 113 -7.09 -10.81 2.81
CA ASP A 113 -7.94 -11.02 4.00
C ASP A 113 -8.86 -9.85 4.30
N LEU A 114 -8.47 -8.62 3.94
CA LEU A 114 -9.17 -7.40 4.36
C LEU A 114 -9.89 -6.65 3.24
N TRP A 115 -9.65 -6.94 1.95
CA TRP A 115 -10.17 -6.07 0.89
C TRP A 115 -11.70 -5.98 0.88
N VAL A 116 -12.41 -7.08 1.17
CA VAL A 116 -13.88 -7.09 1.30
C VAL A 116 -14.32 -6.30 2.53
N ASP A 117 -13.67 -6.51 3.68
CA ASP A 117 -13.95 -5.75 4.90
C ASP A 117 -13.82 -4.25 4.69
N GLU A 118 -12.77 -3.81 3.96
CA GLU A 118 -12.55 -2.39 3.73
C GLU A 118 -13.48 -1.81 2.68
N LEU A 119 -13.91 -2.59 1.67
CA LEU A 119 -14.98 -2.18 0.77
C LEU A 119 -16.31 -1.97 1.52
N GLU A 120 -16.62 -2.85 2.48
CA GLU A 120 -17.79 -2.69 3.34
C GLU A 120 -17.62 -1.48 4.27
N SER A 121 -16.48 -1.36 4.96
CA SER A 121 -16.19 -0.27 5.91
C SER A 121 -16.24 1.11 5.26
N THR A 122 -15.74 1.22 4.02
CA THR A 122 -15.78 2.45 3.22
C THR A 122 -17.08 2.65 2.45
N LYS A 123 -18.08 1.77 2.68
CA LYS A 123 -19.41 1.77 2.05
C LYS A 123 -19.39 1.65 0.52
N CYS A 124 -18.30 1.14 -0.06
CA CYS A 124 -18.21 0.89 -1.50
C CYS A 124 -19.27 -0.13 -1.96
N LEU A 125 -19.61 -1.11 -1.12
CA LEU A 125 -20.60 -2.14 -1.46
C LEU A 125 -22.04 -1.62 -1.52
N GLU A 126 -22.34 -0.57 -0.76
CA GLU A 126 -23.68 0.07 -0.71
C GLU A 126 -23.81 1.26 -1.68
N ASN A 127 -22.67 1.74 -2.20
CA ASN A 127 -22.58 2.94 -3.02
C ASN A 127 -22.70 2.58 -4.51
N ASP A 128 -23.79 3.01 -5.15
CA ASP A 128 -24.06 2.75 -6.57
C ASP A 128 -22.96 3.35 -7.48
N GLU A 129 -22.40 4.50 -7.13
CA GLU A 129 -21.29 5.11 -7.86
C GLU A 129 -19.97 4.34 -7.73
N ALA A 130 -19.83 3.47 -6.72
CA ALA A 130 -18.63 2.66 -6.48
C ALA A 130 -18.68 1.26 -7.11
N LYS A 131 -19.77 0.88 -7.79
CA LYS A 131 -19.92 -0.46 -8.41
C LYS A 131 -18.81 -0.81 -9.38
N ASP A 132 -18.37 0.15 -10.20
CA ASP A 132 -17.28 -0.06 -11.16
C ASP A 132 -15.94 -0.30 -10.45
N LEU A 133 -15.70 0.39 -9.32
CA LEU A 133 -14.52 0.18 -8.48
C LEU A 133 -14.55 -1.22 -7.83
N VAL A 134 -15.68 -1.61 -7.25
CA VAL A 134 -15.85 -2.94 -6.63
C VAL A 134 -15.59 -4.02 -7.66
N LYS A 135 -16.23 -3.94 -8.84
CA LYS A 135 -16.01 -4.88 -9.94
C LYS A 135 -14.54 -4.92 -10.36
N LYS A 136 -13.89 -3.77 -10.53
CA LYS A 136 -12.48 -3.70 -10.93
C LYS A 136 -11.54 -4.37 -9.94
N ILE A 137 -11.76 -4.18 -8.64
CA ILE A 137 -10.98 -4.88 -7.61
C ILE A 137 -11.28 -6.38 -7.64
N GLY A 138 -12.55 -6.76 -7.82
CA GLY A 138 -12.96 -8.15 -8.05
C GLY A 138 -12.23 -8.79 -9.22
N ASP A 139 -12.13 -8.11 -10.36
CA ASP A 139 -11.41 -8.58 -11.55
C ASP A 139 -9.92 -8.81 -11.24
N LEU A 140 -9.28 -7.90 -10.48
CA LEU A 140 -7.88 -8.09 -10.03
C LEU A 140 -7.73 -9.32 -9.14
N VAL A 141 -8.66 -9.55 -8.20
CA VAL A 141 -8.63 -10.73 -7.32
C VAL A 141 -8.92 -12.01 -8.10
N LEU A 142 -9.80 -11.96 -9.10
CA LEU A 142 -10.07 -13.08 -10.00
C LEU A 142 -8.83 -13.49 -10.79
N GLU A 143 -8.06 -12.51 -11.31
CA GLU A 143 -6.77 -12.78 -11.99
C GLU A 143 -5.80 -13.54 -11.05
N LEU A 144 -5.77 -13.20 -9.76
CA LEU A 144 -4.91 -13.86 -8.76
C LEU A 144 -5.26 -15.31 -8.48
N GLN A 145 -6.45 -15.80 -8.85
CA GLN A 145 -6.79 -17.21 -8.71
C GLN A 145 -5.92 -18.13 -9.60
N THR A 146 -5.22 -17.54 -10.58
CA THR A 146 -4.25 -18.23 -11.46
C THR A 146 -2.79 -17.97 -11.08
N CYS A 147 -2.53 -17.21 -10.01
CA CYS A 147 -1.18 -16.89 -9.53
C CYS A 147 -0.34 -18.17 -9.30
N PRO A 148 0.96 -18.23 -9.63
CA PRO A 148 1.75 -19.43 -9.42
C PRO A 148 1.94 -19.81 -7.93
N VAL A 149 1.69 -18.88 -6.99
CA VAL A 149 1.79 -19.13 -5.54
C VAL A 149 0.48 -19.70 -5.00
N LYS A 150 0.50 -20.96 -4.53
CA LYS A 150 -0.68 -21.70 -4.02
C LYS A 150 -1.48 -20.91 -2.97
N ALA A 151 -0.81 -20.43 -1.92
CA ALA A 151 -1.44 -19.66 -0.85
C ALA A 151 -2.17 -18.39 -1.36
N VAL A 152 -1.62 -17.72 -2.39
CA VAL A 152 -2.27 -16.54 -2.99
C VAL A 152 -3.51 -16.97 -3.78
N ARG A 153 -3.45 -18.06 -4.54
CA ARG A 153 -4.61 -18.58 -5.28
C ARG A 153 -5.74 -18.97 -4.36
N GLU A 154 -5.44 -19.72 -3.31
CA GLU A 154 -6.43 -20.20 -2.34
C GLU A 154 -7.11 -19.02 -1.65
N ARG A 155 -6.32 -18.06 -1.14
CA ARG A 155 -6.90 -16.88 -0.49
C ARG A 155 -7.67 -15.97 -1.45
N ALA A 156 -7.24 -15.87 -2.71
CA ALA A 156 -7.99 -15.15 -3.73
C ALA A 156 -9.33 -15.83 -4.04
N LYS A 157 -9.38 -17.17 -4.11
CA LYS A 157 -10.64 -17.93 -4.29
C LYS A 157 -11.58 -17.73 -3.10
N GLU A 158 -11.07 -17.91 -1.88
CA GLU A 158 -11.83 -17.76 -0.63
C GLU A 158 -12.45 -16.36 -0.52
N SER A 159 -11.63 -15.32 -0.66
CA SER A 159 -12.11 -13.93 -0.51
C SER A 159 -13.00 -13.46 -1.67
N TYR A 160 -12.83 -14.01 -2.87
CA TYR A 160 -13.70 -13.70 -4.01
C TYR A 160 -15.12 -14.28 -3.87
N GLN A 161 -15.27 -15.35 -3.09
CA GLN A 161 -16.55 -15.99 -2.78
C GLN A 161 -17.24 -15.39 -1.54
N ASP A 162 -16.71 -14.31 -0.96
CA ASP A 162 -17.31 -13.66 0.20
C ASP A 162 -18.75 -13.21 -0.09
N GLY A 163 -19.72 -13.69 0.71
CA GLY A 163 -21.15 -13.47 0.50
C GLY A 163 -21.60 -12.00 0.53
N ARG A 164 -20.76 -11.08 1.01
CA ARG A 164 -21.01 -9.63 0.96
C ARG A 164 -20.83 -9.05 -0.44
N LEU A 165 -20.10 -9.73 -1.33
CA LEU A 165 -19.82 -9.25 -2.67
C LEU A 165 -21.05 -9.40 -3.59
N PRO A 166 -21.21 -8.53 -4.61
CA PRO A 166 -22.33 -8.61 -5.54
C PRO A 166 -22.45 -9.94 -6.30
N TRP A 167 -21.33 -10.66 -6.45
CA TRP A 167 -21.23 -11.99 -7.06
C TRP A 167 -20.96 -13.12 -6.05
N GLY A 168 -20.86 -12.80 -4.76
CA GLY A 168 -20.48 -13.73 -3.68
C GLY A 168 -21.55 -14.76 -3.33
N THR A 169 -22.70 -14.76 -4.02
CA THR A 169 -23.75 -15.76 -3.84
C THR A 169 -24.29 -16.22 -5.19
N LYS A 170 -23.70 -17.32 -5.67
CA LYS A 170 -24.33 -18.39 -6.47
C LYS A 170 -23.31 -19.52 -6.60
N ASP A 171 -23.38 -20.49 -5.70
CA ASP A 171 -23.65 -21.90 -6.03
C ASP A 171 -23.49 -22.76 -4.78
N GLU A 172 -24.61 -23.27 -4.28
CA GLU A 172 -24.68 -24.44 -3.41
C GLU A 172 -24.34 -25.75 -4.18
N ASP A 173 -23.70 -25.67 -5.37
CA ASP A 173 -23.52 -26.78 -6.32
C ASP A 173 -22.08 -26.87 -6.89
N MET A 174 -21.04 -26.55 -6.10
CA MET A 174 -19.64 -26.85 -6.45
C MET A 174 -18.92 -27.62 -5.34
N SER A 175 -19.64 -28.52 -4.66
CA SER A 175 -19.06 -29.51 -3.74
C SER A 175 -18.63 -30.82 -4.42
N ASP A 176 -18.42 -30.82 -5.74
CA ASP A 176 -18.01 -32.05 -6.45
C ASP A 176 -17.03 -31.71 -7.60
N ALA A 177 -15.80 -31.39 -7.22
CA ALA A 177 -14.66 -31.37 -8.14
C ALA A 177 -13.40 -31.83 -7.39
N GLU A 178 -13.40 -33.14 -7.12
CA GLU A 178 -12.25 -34.02 -6.93
C GLU A 178 -11.15 -33.58 -5.95
N GLU A 179 -11.28 -34.12 -4.74
CA GLU A 179 -10.17 -34.60 -3.92
C GLU A 179 -9.25 -35.49 -4.77
N ALA A 180 -8.21 -34.89 -5.35
CA ALA A 180 -7.01 -35.59 -5.74
C ALA A 180 -5.95 -35.33 -4.67
N ASP A 181 -5.94 -36.26 -3.72
CA ASP A 181 -4.80 -36.65 -2.89
C ASP A 181 -3.48 -36.45 -3.64
N ASP A 182 -2.66 -35.52 -3.16
CA ASP A 182 -1.21 -35.53 -3.40
C ASP A 182 -0.55 -35.14 -2.07
N ASP A 183 -0.33 -36.22 -1.32
CA ASP A 183 0.62 -36.37 -0.23
C ASP A 183 1.99 -35.83 -0.68
N ASP A 184 2.41 -34.69 -0.15
CA ASP A 184 3.84 -34.34 -0.08
C ASP A 184 4.04 -33.33 1.08
N ASP A 185 4.35 -33.92 2.23
CA ASP A 185 5.36 -33.50 3.20
C ASP A 185 5.85 -32.05 3.13
N ASP A 186 5.39 -31.24 4.09
CA ASP A 186 6.22 -30.20 4.71
C ASP A 186 6.02 -30.24 6.23
N GLU A 187 6.52 -31.36 6.77
CA GLU A 187 7.25 -31.50 8.03
C GLU A 187 7.46 -30.20 8.83
N TRP A 188 6.47 -29.83 9.65
CA TRP A 188 6.72 -28.95 10.79
C TRP A 188 7.42 -29.76 11.88
N GLY A 189 8.75 -29.84 11.76
CA GLY A 189 9.64 -30.37 12.80
C GLY A 189 9.44 -29.61 14.11
N GLY A 190 8.88 -30.30 15.11
CA GLY A 190 8.81 -29.80 16.46
C GLY A 190 10.20 -29.41 16.95
N ILE A 191 10.33 -28.19 17.47
CA ILE A 191 11.54 -27.78 18.17
C ILE A 191 11.54 -28.52 19.52
N GLU A 192 12.45 -29.48 19.68
CA GLU A 192 12.94 -29.86 20.99
C GLU A 192 14.11 -28.95 21.36
N GLU A 193 13.93 -28.12 22.39
CA GLU A 193 14.93 -27.74 23.40
C GLU A 193 14.27 -27.21 24.67
#